data_AF-A0A832M2B0-F1
#
_entry.id   AF-A0A832M2B0-F1
#
_cell.length_a   1.000
_cell.length_b   1.000
_cell.length_c   1.000
_cell.angle_alpha   90.00
_cell.angle_beta   90.00
_cell.angle_gamma   90.00
#
_symmetry.space_group_name_H-M   'P 1'
#
loop_
_entity.id
_entity.type
_entity.pdbx_description
1 polymer ?
#
loop_
_entity_poly.entity_id
_entity_poly.type
_entity_poly.pdbx_seq_one_letter_code
_entity_poly.pdbx_strand_id
1 'polypeptide(L)'
;NFPAASILNVVEQKPIDRVDDQTLIMADLSRKAIKQVQRFVRTLLQDDIPTQKISPEKIDLIIETLTTGQVTHDYPITVEEATSLGLPITVGLPLSIYDLMELYPQPQGGRPSVQYIPMPYAPRPVLPEPKGRPLPEAESVSGS
;
A
#
# COMPACT_ATOMS: atom_id res chain seq x y z
N ASN A 1 -11.49 -1.72 -3.74
CA ASN A 1 -10.03 -1.73 -3.91
C ASN A 1 -9.60 -3.19 -3.83
N PHE A 2 -9.10 -3.79 -4.91
CA PHE A 2 -8.69 -5.20 -4.92
C PHE A 2 -7.16 -5.30 -4.93
N PRO A 3 -6.55 -6.30 -4.26
CA PRO A 3 -5.10 -6.51 -4.32
C PRO A 3 -4.63 -6.80 -5.75
N ALA A 4 -3.46 -6.28 -6.11
CA ALA A 4 -2.85 -6.50 -7.42
C ALA A 4 -2.68 -8.01 -7.73
N ALA A 5 -2.25 -8.80 -6.75
CA ALA A 5 -2.12 -10.25 -6.88
C ALA A 5 -3.47 -10.93 -7.17
N SER A 6 -4.56 -10.49 -6.54
CA SER A 6 -5.89 -11.04 -6.77
C SER A 6 -6.40 -10.75 -8.20
N ILE A 7 -6.10 -9.57 -8.74
CA ILE A 7 -6.46 -9.23 -10.13
C ILE A 7 -5.71 -10.12 -11.12
N LEU A 8 -4.43 -10.38 -10.88
CA LEU A 8 -3.64 -11.30 -11.73
C LEU A 8 -4.17 -12.73 -11.68
N ASN A 9 -4.53 -13.23 -10.48
CA ASN A 9 -5.10 -14.57 -10.32
C ASN A 9 -6.38 -14.76 -11.15
N VAL A 10 -7.24 -13.74 -11.22
CA VAL A 10 -8.48 -13.82 -12.03
C VAL A 10 -8.18 -13.99 -13.52
N VAL A 11 -7.17 -13.27 -14.04
CA VAL A 11 -6.77 -13.35 -15.45
C VAL A 11 -6.07 -14.67 -15.77
N GLU A 12 -5.38 -15.28 -14.82
CA GLU A 12 -4.76 -16.60 -15.00
C GLU A 12 -5.77 -17.75 -14.98
N GLN A 13 -6.81 -17.64 -14.16
CA GLN A 13 -7.78 -18.73 -13.95
C GLN A 13 -8.90 -18.74 -15.00
N LYS A 14 -9.19 -17.61 -15.65
CA LYS A 14 -10.27 -17.49 -16.63
C LYS A 14 -9.72 -17.42 -18.05
N PRO A 15 -10.37 -18.08 -19.02
CA PRO A 15 -10.12 -17.82 -20.44
C PRO A 15 -10.25 -16.31 -20.74
N ILE A 16 -9.30 -15.76 -21.51
CA ILE A 16 -9.20 -14.30 -21.74
C ILE A 16 -10.46 -13.71 -22.38
N ASP A 17 -11.16 -14.48 -23.22
CA ASP A 17 -12.43 -14.14 -23.85
C ASP A 17 -13.59 -13.97 -22.85
N ARG A 18 -13.42 -14.45 -21.62
CA ARG A 18 -14.39 -14.33 -20.52
C ARG A 18 -13.97 -13.32 -19.45
N VAL A 19 -12.90 -12.58 -19.68
CA VAL A 19 -12.43 -11.50 -18.82
C VAL A 19 -12.82 -10.18 -19.44
N ASP A 20 -13.41 -9.28 -18.67
CA ASP A 20 -13.76 -7.95 -19.15
C ASP A 20 -12.51 -7.09 -19.41
N ASP A 21 -12.60 -6.17 -20.38
CA ASP A 21 -11.48 -5.32 -20.78
C ASP A 21 -10.93 -4.48 -19.62
N GLN A 22 -11.80 -4.04 -18.69
CA GLN A 22 -11.38 -3.27 -17.52
C GLN A 22 -10.48 -4.12 -16.61
N THR A 23 -10.82 -5.38 -16.36
CA THR A 23 -10.00 -6.33 -15.61
C THR A 23 -8.68 -6.59 -16.31
N LEU A 24 -8.63 -6.64 -17.64
CA LEU A 24 -7.38 -6.78 -18.40
C LEU A 24 -6.47 -5.56 -18.24
N ILE A 25 -7.03 -4.35 -18.29
CA ILE A 25 -6.29 -3.10 -18.04
C ILE A 25 -5.78 -3.06 -16.59
N MET A 26 -6.64 -3.43 -15.64
CA MET A 26 -6.26 -3.53 -14.23
C MET A 26 -5.16 -4.57 -14.00
N ALA A 27 -5.16 -5.67 -14.75
CA ALA A 27 -4.11 -6.67 -14.69
C ALA A 27 -2.77 -6.14 -15.22
N ASP A 28 -2.77 -5.40 -16.33
CA ASP A 28 -1.55 -4.71 -16.80
C ASP A 28 -0.98 -3.74 -15.76
N LEU A 29 -1.86 -2.91 -15.18
CA LEU A 29 -1.48 -2.02 -14.09
C LEU A 29 -0.94 -2.79 -12.87
N SER A 30 -1.59 -3.90 -12.51
CA SER A 30 -1.20 -4.76 -11.39
C SER A 30 0.19 -5.38 -11.61
N ARG A 31 0.50 -5.86 -12.82
CA ARG A 31 1.86 -6.37 -13.15
C ARG A 31 2.91 -5.29 -12.99
N LYS A 32 2.63 -4.07 -13.44
CA LYS A 32 3.55 -2.93 -13.31
C LYS A 32 3.76 -2.55 -11.84
N ALA A 33 2.68 -2.47 -11.07
CA ALA A 33 2.73 -2.16 -9.65
C ALA A 33 3.57 -3.19 -8.87
N ILE A 34 3.33 -4.49 -9.06
CA ILE A 34 4.11 -5.55 -8.40
C ILE A 34 5.60 -5.43 -8.76
N LYS A 35 5.95 -5.26 -10.05
CA LYS A 35 7.35 -5.06 -10.46
C LYS A 35 8.00 -3.83 -9.83
N GLN A 36 7.26 -2.73 -9.70
CA GLN A 36 7.75 -1.52 -9.05
C GLN A 36 8.02 -1.73 -7.56
N VAL A 37 7.10 -2.40 -6.85
CA VAL A 37 7.27 -2.75 -5.43
C VAL A 37 8.44 -3.71 -5.25
N GLN A 38 8.54 -4.77 -6.07
CA GLN A 38 9.67 -5.71 -6.04
C GLN A 38 11.02 -5.01 -6.21
N ARG A 39 11.11 -4.07 -7.16
CA ARG A 39 12.32 -3.28 -7.37
C ARG A 39 12.64 -2.41 -6.15
N PHE A 40 11.64 -1.75 -5.58
CA PHE A 40 11.82 -0.92 -4.38
C PHE A 40 12.28 -1.75 -3.18
N VAL A 41 11.59 -2.86 -2.90
CA VAL A 41 11.96 -3.79 -1.81
C VAL A 41 13.36 -4.34 -2.03
N ARG A 42 13.72 -4.71 -3.27
CA ARG A 42 15.09 -5.14 -3.59
C ARG A 42 16.13 -4.08 -3.22
N THR A 43 15.89 -2.82 -3.57
CA THR A 43 16.79 -1.71 -3.22
C THR A 43 16.96 -1.58 -1.70
N LEU A 44 15.89 -1.77 -0.92
CA LEU A 44 15.97 -1.73 0.55
C LEU A 44 16.74 -2.93 1.14
N LEU A 45 16.57 -4.12 0.58
CA LEU A 45 17.23 -5.34 1.10
C LEU A 45 18.70 -5.44 0.68
N GLN A 46 19.08 -4.79 -0.43
CA GLN A 46 20.46 -4.68 -0.91
C GLN A 46 21.23 -3.53 -0.25
N ASP A 47 20.59 -2.77 0.64
CA ASP A 47 21.26 -1.70 1.39
C ASP A 47 22.35 -2.29 2.30
N ASP A 48 23.56 -1.80 2.12
CA ASP A 48 24.76 -2.25 2.81
C ASP A 48 25.30 -1.22 3.82
N ILE A 49 24.58 -0.12 4.05
CA ILE A 49 25.01 0.97 4.92
C ILE A 49 24.30 0.89 6.29
N PRO A 50 25.03 0.88 7.43
CA PRO A 50 26.49 0.80 7.57
C PRO A 50 27.07 -0.61 7.35
N THR A 51 26.23 -1.64 7.35
CA THR A 51 26.59 -3.03 7.05
C THR A 51 25.41 -3.75 6.39
N GLN A 52 25.68 -4.65 5.45
CA GLN A 52 24.67 -5.54 4.84
C GLN A 52 23.92 -6.34 5.91
N LYS A 53 22.60 -6.12 6.00
CA LYS A 53 21.75 -6.75 7.04
C LYS A 53 21.11 -8.07 6.59
N ILE A 54 20.98 -8.27 5.28
CA ILE A 54 20.31 -9.42 4.66
C ILE A 54 21.32 -10.19 3.83
N SER A 55 21.35 -11.52 3.95
CA SER A 55 22.15 -12.35 3.05
C SER A 55 21.65 -12.19 1.60
N PRO A 56 22.52 -11.91 0.61
CA PRO A 56 22.13 -11.77 -0.80
C PRO A 56 21.30 -12.95 -1.33
N GLU A 57 21.57 -14.16 -0.86
CA GLU A 57 20.87 -15.39 -1.23
C GLU A 57 19.40 -15.42 -0.78
N LYS A 58 19.05 -14.65 0.26
CA LYS A 58 17.69 -14.58 0.81
C LYS A 58 16.85 -13.46 0.19
N ILE A 59 17.48 -12.51 -0.51
CA ILE A 59 16.80 -11.30 -1.02
C ILE A 59 15.63 -11.65 -1.94
N ASP A 60 15.84 -12.55 -2.91
CA ASP A 60 14.80 -12.90 -3.87
C ASP A 60 13.60 -13.61 -3.20
N LEU A 61 13.87 -14.49 -2.24
CA LEU A 61 12.82 -15.16 -1.44
C LEU A 61 11.99 -14.15 -0.64
N ILE A 62 12.65 -13.18 0.00
CA ILE A 62 11.98 -12.14 0.79
C ILE A 62 11.13 -11.25 -0.12
N ILE A 63 11.67 -10.82 -1.27
CA ILE A 63 10.93 -10.03 -2.25
C ILE A 63 9.68 -10.79 -2.70
N GLU A 64 9.82 -12.06 -3.07
CA GLU A 64 8.70 -12.87 -3.50
C GLU A 64 7.63 -12.91 -2.40
N THR A 65 8.00 -13.37 -1.20
CA THR A 65 7.09 -13.53 -0.06
C THR A 65 6.31 -12.24 0.24
N LEU A 66 6.99 -11.09 0.26
CA LEU A 66 6.38 -9.81 0.63
C LEU A 66 5.58 -9.15 -0.50
N THR A 67 5.74 -9.58 -1.76
CA THR A 67 5.13 -8.89 -2.92
C THR A 67 4.15 -9.73 -3.73
N THR A 68 4.18 -11.07 -3.62
CA THR A 68 3.39 -11.97 -4.48
C THR A 68 2.06 -12.43 -3.87
N GLY A 69 1.53 -11.69 -2.89
CA GLY A 69 0.20 -11.98 -2.33
C GLY A 69 0.14 -13.25 -1.46
N GLN A 70 1.29 -13.82 -1.08
CA GLN A 70 1.37 -14.85 -0.04
C GLN A 70 0.90 -14.31 1.33
N VAL A 71 1.03 -13.00 1.51
CA VAL A 71 0.69 -12.29 2.73
C VAL A 71 -0.33 -11.20 2.41
N THR A 72 -1.41 -11.12 3.18
CA THR A 72 -2.37 -10.01 3.10
C THR A 72 -1.83 -8.80 3.87
N HIS A 73 -2.29 -7.59 3.56
CA HIS A 73 -1.75 -6.37 4.19
C HIS A 73 -1.90 -6.31 5.72
N ASP A 74 -2.85 -7.08 6.28
CA ASP A 74 -3.15 -7.14 7.71
C ASP A 74 -2.50 -8.35 8.40
N TYR A 75 -1.79 -9.21 7.66
CA TYR A 75 -1.18 -10.40 8.24
C TYR A 75 0.07 -10.01 9.04
N PRO A 76 0.09 -10.23 10.36
CA PRO A 76 1.27 -9.97 11.16
C PRO A 76 2.33 -11.02 10.87
N ILE A 77 3.54 -10.57 10.51
CA ILE A 77 4.70 -11.46 10.39
C ILE A 77 5.21 -11.76 11.80
N THR A 78 5.16 -13.03 12.19
CA THR A 78 5.62 -13.50 13.50
C THR A 78 7.16 -13.52 13.60
N VAL A 79 7.69 -13.62 14.82
CA VAL A 79 9.14 -13.71 15.06
C VAL A 79 9.73 -14.95 14.38
N GLU A 80 9.02 -16.06 14.45
CA GLU A 80 9.41 -17.34 13.87
C GLU A 80 9.47 -17.25 12.33
N GLU A 81 8.47 -16.62 11.71
CA GLU A 81 8.44 -16.40 10.26
C GLU A 81 9.52 -15.43 9.80
N ALA A 82 9.66 -14.29 10.48
CA ALA A 82 10.68 -13.31 10.14
C ALA A 82 12.10 -13.91 10.23
N THR A 83 12.34 -14.73 11.26
CA THR A 83 13.61 -15.47 11.42
C THR A 83 13.81 -16.47 10.28
N SER A 84 12.77 -17.22 9.92
CA SER A 84 12.81 -18.22 8.83
C SER A 84 13.07 -17.57 7.46
N LEU A 85 12.52 -16.37 7.24
CA LEU A 85 12.76 -15.55 6.05
C LEU A 85 14.18 -14.96 6.01
N GLY A 86 14.90 -14.94 7.13
CA GLY A 86 16.23 -14.35 7.23
C GLY A 86 16.21 -12.83 7.42
N LEU A 87 15.12 -12.29 7.97
CA LEU A 87 15.04 -10.88 8.33
C LEU A 87 15.91 -10.60 9.58
N PRO A 88 16.54 -9.42 9.68
CA PRO A 88 17.46 -9.08 10.75
C PRO A 88 16.64 -8.51 11.91
N ILE A 89 15.97 -9.39 12.65
CA ILE A 89 15.09 -9.00 13.76
C ILE A 89 15.77 -9.17 15.12
N THR A 90 15.44 -8.27 16.03
CA THR A 90 15.80 -8.38 17.45
C THR A 90 14.51 -8.55 18.25
N VAL A 91 14.44 -9.59 19.08
CA VAL A 91 13.26 -9.86 19.91
C VAL A 91 13.39 -9.11 21.22
N GLY A 92 12.31 -8.42 21.60
CA GLY A 92 12.28 -7.59 22.79
C GLY A 92 13.02 -6.26 22.62
N LEU A 93 12.95 -5.43 23.66
CA LEU A 93 13.66 -4.17 23.74
C LEU A 93 14.81 -4.29 24.75
N PRO A 94 15.95 -3.60 24.55
CA PRO A 94 16.98 -3.49 25.58
C PRO A 94 16.43 -2.85 26.86
N LEU A 95 16.95 -3.24 28.03
CA LEU A 95 16.54 -2.69 29.33
C LEU A 95 16.61 -1.15 29.39
N SER A 96 17.63 -0.55 28.78
CA SER A 96 17.78 0.91 28.70
C SER A 96 16.62 1.62 28.00
N ILE A 97 15.91 0.94 27.09
CA ILE A 97 14.71 1.48 26.45
C ILE A 97 13.52 1.43 27.41
N TYR A 98 13.41 0.39 28.23
CA TYR A 98 12.40 0.34 29.29
C TYR A 98 12.63 1.45 30.33
N ASP A 99 13.88 1.67 30.75
CA ASP A 99 14.25 2.75 31.67
C ASP A 99 13.86 4.13 31.10
N LEU A 100 14.03 4.34 29.79
CA LEU A 100 13.59 5.56 29.11
C LEU A 100 12.05 5.69 29.11
N MET A 101 11.33 4.60 28.86
CA MET A 101 9.85 4.62 28.85
C MET A 101 9.27 4.95 30.23
N GLU A 102 9.92 4.55 31.33
CA GLU A 102 9.52 4.91 32.69
C GLU A 102 9.56 6.43 32.94
N LEU A 103 10.43 7.16 32.24
CA LEU A 103 10.50 8.63 32.33
C LEU A 103 9.32 9.35 31.66
N TYR A 104 8.60 8.66 30.76
CA TYR A 104 7.49 9.21 29.97
C TYR A 104 6.24 8.34 30.05
N PRO A 105 5.58 8.26 31.22
CA PRO A 105 4.36 7.48 31.36
C PRO A 105 3.28 7.99 30.41
N GLN A 106 2.70 7.09 29.62
CA GLN A 106 1.61 7.43 28.71
C GLN A 106 0.39 7.90 29.52
N PRO A 107 -0.23 9.04 29.16
CA PRO A 107 -1.45 9.50 29.83
C PRO A 107 -2.56 8.46 29.63
N GLN A 108 -3.27 8.10 30.70
CA GLN A 108 -4.30 7.05 30.73
C GLN A 108 -5.56 7.37 29.88
N GLY A 109 -5.56 8.48 29.16
CA GLY A 109 -6.67 8.91 28.31
C GLY A 109 -6.59 8.28 26.93
N GLY A 110 -7.37 7.22 26.71
CA GLY A 110 -7.53 6.55 25.42
C GLY A 110 -8.12 7.49 24.36
N ARG A 111 -7.24 8.18 23.63
CA ARG A 111 -7.58 8.64 22.28
C ARG A 111 -7.11 7.55 21.32
N PRO A 112 -8.00 6.90 20.56
CA PRO A 112 -7.57 5.99 19.51
C PRO A 112 -6.66 6.77 18.56
N SER A 113 -5.38 6.38 18.47
CA SER A 113 -4.39 7.01 17.59
C SER A 113 -4.69 6.78 16.11
N VAL A 114 -5.53 5.78 15.82
CA VAL A 114 -6.01 5.44 14.49
C VAL A 114 -7.53 5.46 14.51
N GLN A 115 -8.12 6.51 13.95
CA GLN A 115 -9.55 6.52 13.67
C GLN A 115 -9.77 5.75 12.36
N TYR A 116 -10.10 4.46 12.47
CA TYR A 116 -10.57 3.68 11.34
C TYR A 116 -11.89 4.32 10.86
N ILE A 117 -11.91 4.86 9.64
CA ILE A 117 -13.15 5.27 8.98
C ILE A 117 -13.72 4.01 8.33
N PRO A 118 -14.81 3.41 8.86
CA PRO A 118 -15.42 2.27 8.21
C PRO A 118 -16.03 2.74 6.88
N MET A 119 -15.61 2.12 5.79
CA MET A 119 -16.28 2.21 4.50
C MET A 119 -17.71 1.68 4.65
N PRO A 120 -18.73 2.31 4.02
CA PRO A 120 -18.69 2.84 2.65
C PRO A 120 -18.64 4.37 2.54
N TYR A 121 -17.98 4.88 1.50
CA TYR A 121 -18.04 6.31 1.12
C TYR A 121 -19.49 6.70 0.85
N ALA A 122 -20.03 7.62 1.66
CA ALA A 122 -21.16 8.41 1.21
C ALA A 122 -20.73 9.24 -0.01
N PRO A 123 -21.60 9.42 -1.02
CA PRO A 123 -21.32 10.33 -2.13
C PRO A 123 -20.99 11.71 -1.57
N ARG A 124 -19.91 12.34 -2.08
CA ARG A 124 -19.55 13.70 -1.68
C ARG A 124 -20.78 14.61 -1.89
N PRO A 125 -21.18 15.43 -0.92
CA PRO A 125 -22.23 16.41 -1.15
C PRO A 125 -21.80 17.31 -2.31
N VAL A 126 -22.70 17.48 -3.28
CA VAL A 126 -22.50 18.41 -4.39
C VAL A 126 -22.28 19.80 -3.81
N LEU A 127 -21.12 20.39 -4.10
CA LEU A 127 -20.83 21.76 -3.73
C LEU A 127 -21.87 22.68 -4.38
N PRO A 128 -22.39 23.67 -3.65
CA PRO A 128 -23.33 24.64 -4.22
C PRO A 128 -22.65 25.37 -5.37
N GLU A 129 -23.38 25.58 -6.47
CA GLU A 129 -22.85 26.30 -7.62
C GLU A 129 -22.40 27.71 -7.19
N PRO A 130 -21.17 28.12 -7.57
CA PRO A 130 -20.69 29.45 -7.24
C PRO A 130 -21.55 30.50 -7.94
N LYS A 131 -22.36 31.24 -7.17
CA LYS A 131 -23.02 32.47 -7.64
C LYS A 131 -21.93 33.50 -7.96
N GLY A 132 -21.55 33.60 -9.23
CA GLY A 132 -20.63 34.65 -9.66
C GLY A 132 -19.86 34.40 -10.95
N ARG A 133 -20.39 33.65 -11.92
CA ARG A 133 -19.86 33.75 -13.29
C ARG A 133 -20.60 34.88 -14.00
N PRO A 134 -19.94 35.97 -14.43
CA PRO A 134 -20.56 36.90 -15.36
C PRO A 134 -20.90 36.13 -16.64
N LEU A 135 -22.13 36.32 -17.15
CA LEU A 135 -22.53 35.76 -18.43
C LEU A 135 -21.52 36.20 -19.51
N PRO A 136 -21.08 35.32 -20.43
CA PRO A 136 -20.32 35.77 -21.58
C PRO A 136 -21.19 36.74 -22.37
N GLU A 137 -20.59 37.87 -22.76
CA GLU A 137 -21.21 38.92 -23.56
C GLU A 137 -21.83 38.31 -24.82
N ALA A 138 -23.08 38.68 -25.11
CA ALA A 138 -23.77 38.26 -26.32
C ALA A 138 -22.99 38.77 -27.53
N GLU A 139 -22.45 37.85 -28.33
CA GLU A 139 -21.94 38.16 -29.66
C GLU A 139 -23.08 38.78 -30.48
N SER A 140 -22.90 40.05 -30.83
CA SER A 140 -23.65 40.74 -31.86
C SER A 140 -23.41 40.05 -33.20
N VAL A 141 -24.42 39.34 -33.71
CA VAL A 141 -24.48 39.01 -35.14
C VAL A 141 -25.57 39.87 -35.77
N SER A 142 -25.10 40.91 -36.43
CA SER A 142 -25.80 41.74 -37.40
C SER A 142 -26.07 40.97 -38.70
N GLY A 143 -27.22 41.23 -39.32
CA GLY A 143 -27.52 40.96 -40.74
C GLY A 143 -28.28 39.65 -40.96
N SER A 144 -29.39 39.61 -41.69
CA SER A 144 -29.94 40.53 -42.70
C SER A 144 -31.47 40.39 -42.77
#